data_AF-A0A8H4LWK6-F1
#
_entry.id   AF-A0A8H4LWK6-F1
#
_cell.length_a   1.000
_cell.length_b   1.000
_cell.length_c   1.000
_cell.angle_alpha   90.00
_cell.angle_beta   90.00
_cell.angle_gamma   90.00
#
_symmetry.space_group_name_H-M   'P 1'
#
loop_
_entity.id
_entity.type
_entity.pdbx_description
1 polymer ?
#
loop_
_entity_poly.entity_id
_entity_poly.type
_entity_poly.pdbx_seq_one_letter_code
_entity_poly.pdbx_strand_id
1 'polypeptide(L)'
;MYFAAQAAIGPNFAQTAGNPYCRFIPWHLPSKSDPKTGLAVASGEYHVDSDEAEAWFQRWRAGVTGFPWIDALMRQLREEGWIHHLGRHAVACFLTRGGCYIDWERGADVFQEWLLDHEPACNAGNWQWLSCAAFFAQYFRCYSPVAFGQKWDKNGHFIRRWVPELKNLDAKYIYEPWKAPLQDQKKAGVRVTGDGLSGGDEATYPKPMFDFSERRHVCLEAMGKAYRVGLHGDNAQVLDGTWRELFPSPGEGEVRGEYETHHGAGADDADQEEPSAGDKRHAPKASSEAAPKKQKK
;
A
#
# COMPACT_ATOMS: atom_id res chain seq x y z
N MET A 1 -19.46 13.04 5.71
CA MET A 1 -18.91 13.42 4.39
C MET A 1 -18.57 12.18 3.58
N TYR A 2 -17.68 11.30 4.05
CA TYR A 2 -17.27 10.09 3.31
C TYR A 2 -18.43 9.14 2.98
N PHE A 3 -19.38 8.94 3.90
CA PHE A 3 -20.57 8.13 3.63
C PHE A 3 -21.35 8.59 2.39
N ALA A 4 -21.51 9.90 2.20
CA ALA A 4 -22.21 10.44 1.02
C ALA A 4 -21.39 10.22 -0.26
N ALA A 5 -20.06 10.32 -0.19
CA ALA A 5 -19.18 10.02 -1.32
C ALA A 5 -19.24 8.52 -1.67
N GLN A 6 -19.17 7.64 -0.68
CA GLN A 6 -19.32 6.19 -0.88
C GLN A 6 -20.68 5.83 -1.47
N ALA A 7 -21.77 6.44 -0.99
CA ALA A 7 -23.10 6.19 -1.52
C ALA A 7 -23.24 6.62 -3.00
N ALA A 8 -22.54 7.68 -3.41
CA ALA A 8 -22.56 8.17 -4.78
C ALA A 8 -21.65 7.36 -5.73
N ILE A 9 -20.47 6.97 -5.27
CA ILE A 9 -19.44 6.26 -6.07
C ILE A 9 -19.68 4.74 -6.06
N GLY A 10 -20.31 4.21 -5.01
CA GLY A 10 -20.56 2.79 -4.84
C GLY A 10 -19.30 2.02 -4.41
N PRO A 11 -19.16 0.75 -4.83
CA PRO A 11 -18.11 -0.14 -4.32
C PRO A 11 -16.69 0.33 -4.66
N ASN A 12 -16.52 1.07 -5.77
CA ASN A 12 -15.22 1.61 -6.18
C ASN A 12 -14.69 2.69 -5.24
N PHE A 13 -15.51 3.22 -4.31
CA PHE A 13 -15.05 4.24 -3.36
C PHE A 13 -13.87 3.76 -2.52
N ALA A 14 -13.83 2.47 -2.17
CA ALA A 14 -12.82 1.91 -1.28
C ALA A 14 -11.54 1.45 -2.00
N GLN A 15 -11.37 1.76 -3.28
CA GLN A 15 -10.21 1.39 -4.08
C GLN A 15 -9.82 2.50 -5.06
N THR A 16 -8.64 2.36 -5.66
CA THR A 16 -8.14 3.23 -6.72
C THR A 16 -8.72 2.81 -8.06
N ALA A 17 -8.62 1.53 -8.44
CA ALA A 17 -9.10 1.04 -9.72
C ALA A 17 -10.60 1.32 -9.93
N GLY A 18 -10.98 1.92 -11.07
CA GLY A 18 -12.37 2.27 -11.38
C GLY A 18 -12.97 3.42 -10.55
N ASN A 19 -12.18 4.10 -9.70
CA ASN A 19 -12.65 5.25 -8.94
C ASN A 19 -12.33 6.57 -9.66
N PRO A 20 -13.34 7.32 -10.14
CA PRO A 20 -13.13 8.53 -10.93
C PRO A 20 -12.57 9.72 -10.13
N TYR A 21 -12.62 9.65 -8.80
CA TYR A 21 -12.14 10.72 -7.92
C TYR A 21 -10.81 10.39 -7.24
N CYS A 22 -10.39 9.12 -7.30
CA CYS A 22 -9.09 8.70 -6.81
C CYS A 22 -8.06 8.91 -7.91
N ARG A 23 -7.08 9.77 -7.67
CA ARG A 23 -5.93 9.94 -8.56
C ARG A 23 -5.16 8.62 -8.61
N PHE A 24 -4.85 8.19 -9.82
CA PHE A 24 -3.97 7.06 -10.02
C PHE A 24 -2.53 7.47 -9.73
N ILE A 25 -1.96 6.85 -8.70
CA ILE A 25 -0.56 6.97 -8.33
C ILE A 25 0.00 5.55 -8.39
N PRO A 26 1.09 5.32 -9.13
CA PRO A 26 1.62 3.98 -9.29
C PRO A 26 2.45 3.61 -8.07
N TRP A 27 1.75 3.27 -6.99
CA TRP A 27 2.34 2.83 -5.73
C TRP A 27 3.01 1.47 -5.87
N HIS A 28 3.95 1.19 -4.97
CA HIS A 28 4.36 -0.18 -4.73
C HIS A 28 3.24 -0.97 -4.07
N LEU A 29 3.26 -2.26 -4.33
CA LEU A 29 2.42 -3.26 -3.70
C LEU A 29 0.90 -3.08 -3.95
N PRO A 30 0.44 -2.79 -5.19
CA PRO A 30 -0.95 -2.49 -5.47
C PRO A 30 -1.87 -3.71 -5.26
N SER A 31 -3.13 -3.46 -4.94
CA SER A 31 -4.16 -4.50 -4.78
C SER A 31 -4.39 -5.26 -6.08
N LYS A 32 -4.54 -6.58 -5.99
CA LYS A 32 -5.07 -7.36 -7.12
C LYS A 32 -6.56 -7.07 -7.26
N SER A 33 -7.06 -7.08 -8.48
CA SER A 33 -8.49 -6.93 -8.77
C SER A 33 -9.11 -8.25 -9.22
N ASP A 34 -10.33 -8.54 -8.79
CA ASP A 34 -11.11 -9.68 -9.27
C ASP A 34 -11.50 -9.42 -10.74
N PRO A 35 -11.11 -10.30 -11.69
CA PRO A 35 -11.39 -10.09 -13.11
C PRO A 35 -12.88 -9.98 -13.46
N LYS A 36 -13.78 -10.52 -12.63
CA LYS A 36 -15.23 -10.52 -12.87
C LYS A 36 -15.90 -9.25 -12.35
N THR A 37 -15.43 -8.71 -11.24
CA THR A 37 -16.06 -7.56 -10.58
C THR A 37 -15.29 -6.26 -10.78
N GLY A 38 -14.00 -6.34 -11.12
CA GLY A 38 -13.09 -5.19 -11.16
C GLY A 38 -12.80 -4.60 -9.77
N LEU A 39 -13.27 -5.26 -8.71
CA LEU A 39 -13.06 -4.83 -7.33
C LEU A 39 -11.77 -5.43 -6.80
N ALA A 40 -11.08 -4.72 -5.90
CA ALA A 40 -9.96 -5.28 -5.15
C ALA A 40 -10.40 -6.61 -4.51
N VAL A 41 -9.56 -7.64 -4.66
CA VAL A 41 -9.93 -8.99 -4.21
C VAL A 41 -10.16 -8.95 -2.70
N ALA A 42 -11.32 -9.44 -2.26
CA ALA A 42 -11.71 -9.46 -0.85
C ALA A 42 -10.75 -10.28 0.06
N SER A 43 -9.82 -11.06 -0.53
CA SER A 43 -8.77 -11.80 0.18
C SER A 43 -7.59 -10.93 0.64
N GLY A 44 -7.53 -9.64 0.27
CA GLY A 44 -6.38 -8.79 0.59
C GLY A 44 -5.12 -9.27 -0.14
N GLU A 45 -5.28 -9.72 -1.39
CA GLU A 45 -4.16 -10.10 -2.24
C GLU A 45 -3.59 -8.90 -2.97
N TYR A 46 -2.27 -8.88 -3.07
CA TYR A 46 -1.54 -7.76 -3.64
C TYR A 46 -0.44 -8.25 -4.58
N HIS A 47 -0.08 -7.41 -5.55
CA HIS A 47 1.12 -7.62 -6.34
C HIS A 47 2.35 -7.30 -5.47
N VAL A 48 3.41 -8.10 -5.61
CA VAL A 48 4.72 -7.81 -5.00
C VAL A 48 5.67 -7.46 -6.13
N ASP A 49 5.76 -6.17 -6.41
CA ASP A 49 6.59 -5.60 -7.46
C ASP A 49 7.99 -5.17 -6.96
N SER A 50 8.19 -5.16 -5.64
CA SER A 50 9.45 -4.83 -4.99
C SER A 50 9.58 -5.54 -3.63
N ASP A 51 10.56 -6.43 -3.50
CA ASP A 51 10.89 -7.10 -2.23
C ASP A 51 11.28 -6.10 -1.12
N GLU A 52 11.92 -4.99 -1.50
CA GLU A 52 12.29 -3.93 -0.56
C GLU A 52 11.05 -3.20 -0.02
N ALA A 53 10.09 -2.88 -0.88
CA ALA A 53 8.84 -2.27 -0.46
C ALA A 53 8.03 -3.22 0.42
N GLU A 54 7.99 -4.51 0.09
CA GLU A 54 7.36 -5.52 0.93
C GLU A 54 8.05 -5.62 2.30
N ALA A 55 9.39 -5.59 2.37
CA ALA A 55 10.11 -5.54 3.63
C ALA A 55 9.76 -4.28 4.45
N TRP A 56 9.66 -3.10 3.82
CA TRP A 56 9.22 -1.87 4.48
C TRP A 56 7.78 -1.98 5.01
N PHE A 57 6.87 -2.58 4.24
CA PHE A 57 5.49 -2.82 4.67
C PHE A 57 5.46 -3.70 5.93
N GLN A 58 6.16 -4.82 5.92
CA GLN A 58 6.20 -5.75 7.04
C GLN A 58 6.76 -5.09 8.31
N ARG A 59 7.82 -4.28 8.16
CA ARG A 59 8.40 -3.53 9.28
C ARG A 59 7.46 -2.44 9.80
N TRP A 60 6.72 -1.75 8.92
CA TRP A 60 5.69 -0.79 9.31
C TRP A 60 4.55 -1.45 10.07
N ARG A 61 4.00 -2.55 9.54
CA ARG A 61 2.92 -3.30 10.18
C ARG A 61 3.38 -3.82 11.55
N ALA A 62 4.57 -4.40 11.65
CA ALA A 62 5.09 -4.93 12.91
C ALA A 62 5.53 -3.87 13.93
N GLY A 63 5.63 -2.59 13.56
CA GLY A 63 6.13 -1.53 14.44
C GLY A 63 7.62 -1.66 14.76
N VAL A 64 8.42 -1.96 13.73
CA VAL A 64 9.89 -2.14 13.77
C VAL A 64 10.58 -1.41 12.61
N THR A 65 10.05 -0.26 12.21
CA THR A 65 10.59 0.60 11.16
C THR A 65 11.95 1.19 11.50
N GLY A 66 12.29 1.22 12.79
CA GLY A 66 13.47 1.90 13.30
C GLY A 66 13.21 3.38 13.60
N PHE A 67 12.01 3.90 13.36
CA PHE A 67 11.57 5.25 13.74
C PHE A 67 10.65 5.18 14.97
N PRO A 68 11.13 5.54 16.18
CA PRO A 68 10.43 5.23 17.44
C PRO A 68 9.03 5.80 17.53
N TRP A 69 8.78 6.97 16.94
CA TRP A 69 7.45 7.57 16.90
C TRP A 69 6.46 6.74 16.07
N ILE A 70 6.88 6.24 14.91
CA ILE A 70 6.04 5.40 14.05
C ILE A 70 5.83 4.03 14.71
N ASP A 71 6.90 3.45 15.25
CA ASP A 71 6.87 2.15 15.91
C ASP A 71 5.96 2.17 17.15
N ALA A 72 6.05 3.21 17.97
CA ALA A 72 5.16 3.40 19.12
C ALA A 72 3.68 3.49 18.72
N LEU A 73 3.37 4.22 17.64
CA LEU A 73 1.99 4.36 17.14
C LEU A 73 1.46 3.03 16.59
N MET A 74 2.25 2.30 15.81
CA MET A 74 1.83 1.01 15.26
C MET A 74 1.66 -0.04 16.35
N ARG A 75 2.51 -0.04 17.38
CA ARG A 75 2.37 -0.92 18.54
C ARG A 75 1.15 -0.55 19.40
N GLN A 76 0.89 0.74 19.62
CA GLN A 76 -0.35 1.18 20.29
C GLN A 76 -1.58 0.72 19.51
N LEU A 77 -1.61 0.94 18.19
CA LEU A 77 -2.74 0.54 17.36
C LEU A 77 -3.01 -0.96 17.46
N ARG A 78 -1.96 -1.78 17.40
CA ARG A 78 -2.08 -3.23 17.49
C ARG A 78 -2.57 -3.72 18.87
N GLU A 79 -2.12 -3.09 19.95
CA GLU A 79 -2.46 -3.51 21.32
C GLU A 79 -3.81 -2.96 21.80
N GLU A 80 -4.09 -1.67 21.58
CA GLU A 80 -5.28 -0.98 22.09
C GLU A 80 -6.39 -0.85 21.04
N GLY A 81 -6.10 -1.12 19.76
CA GLY A 81 -7.05 -0.97 18.67
C GLY A 81 -7.46 0.48 18.38
N TRP A 82 -6.72 1.46 18.92
CA TRP A 82 -6.98 2.88 18.71
C TRP A 82 -5.70 3.71 18.82
N ILE A 83 -5.56 4.69 17.92
CA ILE A 83 -4.57 5.76 18.05
C ILE A 83 -5.22 7.11 17.71
N HIS A 84 -4.70 8.17 18.33
CA HIS A 84 -5.15 9.54 18.11
C HIS A 84 -5.06 9.93 16.62
N HIS A 85 -5.96 10.79 16.15
CA HIS A 85 -6.06 11.15 14.72
C HIS A 85 -4.73 11.66 14.11
N LEU A 86 -3.97 12.49 14.84
CA LEU A 86 -2.64 12.92 14.38
C LEU A 86 -1.60 11.79 14.32
N GLY A 87 -1.78 10.74 15.11
CA GLY A 87 -1.01 9.50 15.02
C GLY A 87 -1.35 8.75 13.73
N ARG A 88 -2.64 8.62 13.40
CA ARG A 88 -3.11 8.05 12.12
C ARG A 88 -2.50 8.78 10.93
N HIS A 89 -2.47 10.12 10.98
CA HIS A 89 -1.85 10.94 9.96
C HIS A 89 -0.35 10.65 9.78
N ALA A 90 0.38 10.49 10.90
CA ALA A 90 1.80 10.22 10.86
C ALA A 90 2.11 8.87 10.22
N VAL A 91 1.42 7.79 10.65
CA VAL A 91 1.69 6.44 10.13
C VAL A 91 1.21 6.26 8.68
N ALA A 92 0.07 6.85 8.30
CA ALA A 92 -0.42 6.80 6.92
C ALA A 92 0.46 7.60 5.95
N CYS A 93 0.92 8.79 6.37
CA CYS A 93 1.88 9.57 5.60
C CYS A 93 3.21 8.84 5.45
N PHE A 94 3.70 8.20 6.51
CA PHE A 94 4.97 7.46 6.48
C PHE A 94 4.89 6.24 5.55
N LEU A 95 3.79 5.48 5.58
CA LEU A 95 3.58 4.32 4.71
C LEU A 95 3.48 4.72 3.23
N THR A 96 2.72 5.77 2.92
CA THR A 96 2.42 6.17 1.55
C THR A 96 3.46 7.18 1.04
N ARG A 97 3.03 8.39 0.67
CA ARG A 97 3.81 9.45 0.02
C ARG A 97 4.99 10.05 0.82
N GLY A 98 5.16 9.68 2.09
CA GLY A 98 6.13 10.30 3.00
C GLY A 98 7.38 9.47 3.24
N GLY A 99 7.35 8.17 2.94
CA GLY A 99 8.43 7.25 3.26
C GLY A 99 8.41 6.02 2.36
N CYS A 100 7.53 5.06 2.60
CA CYS A 100 7.64 3.77 1.91
C CYS A 100 7.12 3.77 0.47
N TYR A 101 6.26 4.73 0.09
CA TYR A 101 5.61 4.79 -1.23
C TYR A 101 4.78 3.53 -1.56
N ILE A 102 4.17 2.96 -0.52
CA ILE A 102 3.30 1.78 -0.60
C ILE A 102 1.86 2.22 -0.80
N ASP A 103 1.07 1.39 -1.48
CA ASP A 103 -0.34 1.63 -1.73
C ASP A 103 -1.11 1.89 -0.43
N TRP A 104 -2.01 2.87 -0.47
CA TRP A 104 -2.84 3.22 0.68
C TRP A 104 -3.84 2.12 1.03
N GLU A 105 -4.23 1.29 0.07
CA GLU A 105 -5.13 0.15 0.27
C GLU A 105 -4.51 -0.88 1.24
N ARG A 106 -3.20 -1.14 1.14
CA ARG A 106 -2.42 -1.96 2.10
C ARG A 106 -2.55 -1.45 3.53
N GLY A 107 -2.49 -0.13 3.70
CA GLY A 107 -2.63 0.52 4.99
C GLY A 107 -4.06 0.47 5.52
N ALA A 108 -5.04 0.65 4.63
CA ALA A 108 -6.46 0.58 4.93
C ALA A 108 -6.84 -0.81 5.48
N ASP A 109 -6.31 -1.89 4.91
CA ASP A 109 -6.53 -3.26 5.38
C ASP A 109 -5.99 -3.50 6.79
N VAL A 110 -4.78 -3.01 7.09
CA VAL A 110 -4.21 -3.12 8.44
C VAL A 110 -5.08 -2.37 9.46
N PHE A 111 -5.60 -1.19 9.08
CA PHE A 111 -6.51 -0.45 9.94
C PHE A 111 -7.87 -1.13 10.04
N GLN A 112 -8.37 -1.76 8.99
CA GLN A 112 -9.60 -2.56 9.04
C GLN A 112 -9.48 -3.74 10.02
N GLU A 113 -8.31 -4.36 10.10
CA GLU A 113 -8.06 -5.47 11.01
C GLU A 113 -7.98 -5.04 12.48
N TRP A 114 -7.32 -3.91 12.79
CA TRP A 114 -6.97 -3.57 14.16
C TRP A 114 -7.83 -2.48 14.79
N LEU A 115 -8.41 -1.60 14.00
CA LEU A 115 -9.04 -0.39 14.50
C LEU A 115 -10.44 -0.68 15.05
N LEU A 116 -10.65 -0.48 16.35
CA LEU A 116 -11.94 -0.72 17.00
C LEU A 116 -13.04 0.23 16.53
N ASP A 117 -12.66 1.43 16.10
CA ASP A 117 -13.57 2.42 15.51
C ASP A 117 -13.61 2.36 13.97
N HIS A 118 -13.27 1.20 13.39
CA HIS A 118 -13.33 1.01 11.95
C HIS A 118 -14.74 1.22 11.40
N GLU A 119 -14.86 2.17 10.47
CA GLU A 119 -16.04 2.39 9.65
C GLU A 119 -15.56 2.46 8.18
N PRO A 120 -16.11 1.64 7.27
CA PRO A 120 -15.59 1.50 5.90
C PRO A 120 -15.43 2.83 5.15
N ALA A 121 -16.41 3.72 5.19
CA ALA A 121 -16.36 4.99 4.48
C ALA A 121 -15.25 5.88 5.03
N CYS A 122 -15.16 5.98 6.35
CA CYS A 122 -14.17 6.79 7.04
C CYS A 122 -12.76 6.23 6.86
N ASN A 123 -12.58 4.91 6.90
CA ASN A 123 -11.26 4.30 6.70
C ASN A 123 -10.72 4.61 5.30
N ALA A 124 -11.46 4.23 4.25
CA ALA A 124 -11.06 4.49 2.87
C ALA A 124 -10.87 5.99 2.58
N GLY A 125 -11.80 6.83 3.02
CA GLY A 125 -11.74 8.28 2.79
C GLY A 125 -10.55 8.96 3.46
N ASN A 126 -10.18 8.54 4.68
CA ASN A 126 -9.01 9.09 5.37
C ASN A 126 -7.70 8.61 4.74
N TRP A 127 -7.62 7.35 4.30
CA TRP A 127 -6.44 6.84 3.60
C TRP A 127 -6.22 7.55 2.27
N GLN A 128 -7.27 7.76 1.47
CA GLN A 128 -7.21 8.57 0.25
C GLN A 128 -6.76 10.02 0.50
N TRP A 129 -7.23 10.63 1.59
CA TRP A 129 -6.83 11.98 2.00
C TRP A 129 -5.33 12.03 2.34
N LEU A 130 -4.88 11.11 3.19
CA LEU A 130 -3.52 11.12 3.74
C LEU A 130 -2.46 10.70 2.72
N SER A 131 -2.81 9.80 1.80
CA SER A 131 -2.00 9.44 0.62
C SER A 131 -2.00 10.54 -0.44
N CYS A 132 -2.94 11.49 -0.36
CA CYS A 132 -3.20 12.50 -1.38
C CYS A 132 -3.64 11.89 -2.72
N ALA A 133 -4.35 10.77 -2.68
CA ALA A 133 -5.02 10.22 -3.85
C ALA A 133 -6.36 10.93 -4.11
N ALA A 134 -7.07 11.37 -3.07
CA ALA A 134 -8.28 12.19 -3.19
C ALA A 134 -8.43 13.18 -2.03
N PHE A 135 -9.37 14.14 -2.14
CA PHE A 135 -9.73 15.17 -1.14
C PHE A 135 -8.66 16.21 -0.76
N PHE A 136 -7.38 15.83 -0.72
CA PHE A 136 -6.26 16.69 -0.37
C PHE A 136 -5.12 16.53 -1.36
N ALA A 137 -4.65 17.64 -1.92
CA ALA A 137 -3.71 17.66 -3.04
C ALA A 137 -2.31 18.18 -2.69
N GLN A 138 -2.07 18.67 -1.46
CA GLN A 138 -0.77 19.23 -1.07
C GLN A 138 0.19 18.13 -0.61
N TYR A 139 0.54 17.22 -1.52
CA TYR A 139 1.37 16.04 -1.26
C TYR A 139 2.75 16.36 -0.67
N PHE A 140 3.24 17.59 -0.84
CA PHE A 140 4.50 18.07 -0.26
C PHE A 140 4.46 18.30 1.26
N ARG A 141 3.27 18.38 1.87
CA ARG A 141 3.07 18.53 3.32
C ARG A 141 3.15 17.17 4.02
N CYS A 142 4.35 16.64 4.21
CA CYS A 142 4.59 15.36 4.89
C CYS A 142 4.82 15.54 6.40
N TYR A 143 4.46 14.52 7.18
CA TYR A 143 4.80 14.42 8.59
C TYR A 143 6.24 13.90 8.75
N SER A 144 7.02 14.51 9.64
CA SER A 144 8.34 13.98 10.00
C SER A 144 8.19 12.88 11.04
N PRO A 145 8.77 11.68 10.84
CA PRO A 145 8.74 10.59 11.83
C PRO A 145 9.62 10.90 13.06
N VAL A 146 10.34 12.02 13.07
CA VAL A 146 11.20 12.47 14.17
C VAL A 146 10.61 13.74 14.80
N ALA A 147 10.58 14.84 14.04
CA ALA A 147 10.27 16.16 14.58
C ALA A 147 8.81 16.31 15.04
N PHE A 148 7.88 15.53 14.46
CA PHE A 148 6.47 15.66 14.78
C PHE A 148 6.16 15.21 16.21
N GLY A 149 6.60 14.03 16.62
CA GLY A 149 6.43 13.54 17.99
C GLY A 149 7.16 14.42 19.00
N GLN A 150 8.42 14.79 18.69
CA GLN A 150 9.27 15.60 19.56
C GLN A 150 8.66 16.97 19.90
N LYS A 151 7.86 17.54 18.99
CA LYS A 151 7.13 18.80 19.22
C LYS A 151 6.16 18.70 20.39
N TRP A 152 5.51 17.55 20.59
CA TRP A 152 4.47 17.34 21.60
C TRP A 152 4.98 16.65 22.86
N ASP A 153 5.97 15.77 22.73
CA ASP A 153 6.54 15.00 23.84
C ASP A 153 8.07 15.02 23.77
N LYS A 154 8.69 16.07 24.33
CA LYS A 154 10.15 16.25 24.29
C LYS A 154 10.94 15.13 24.98
N ASN A 155 10.33 14.48 25.97
CA ASN A 155 10.98 13.43 26.77
C ASN A 155 10.76 12.02 26.21
N GLY A 156 9.84 11.89 25.24
CA GLY A 156 9.46 10.63 24.60
C GLY A 156 8.75 9.67 25.55
N HIS A 157 7.97 10.17 26.51
CA HIS A 157 7.16 9.33 27.40
C HIS A 157 6.25 8.36 26.63
N PHE A 158 5.65 8.80 25.53
CA PHE A 158 4.84 7.96 24.66
C PHE A 158 5.67 6.83 24.03
N ILE A 159 6.86 7.15 23.50
CA ILE A 159 7.78 6.16 22.93
C ILE A 159 8.21 5.16 24.00
N ARG A 160 8.59 5.61 25.21
CA ARG A 160 9.04 4.71 26.28
C ARG A 160 7.95 3.73 26.75
N ARG A 161 6.68 4.11 26.62
CA ARG A 161 5.54 3.23 26.95
C ARG A 161 5.38 2.12 25.91
N TRP A 162 5.45 2.46 24.63
CA TRP A 162 5.13 1.54 23.53
C TRP A 162 6.35 0.84 22.92
N VAL A 163 7.54 1.38 23.16
CA VAL A 163 8.84 0.86 22.73
C VAL A 163 9.72 0.69 23.99
N PRO A 164 9.38 -0.29 24.85
CA PRO A 164 10.00 -0.44 26.17
C PRO A 164 11.51 -0.73 26.10
N GLU A 165 12.02 -1.26 25.01
CA GLU A 165 13.47 -1.44 24.77
C GLU A 165 14.22 -0.09 24.75
N LEU A 166 13.56 1.02 24.43
CA LEU A 166 14.14 2.37 24.47
C LEU A 166 13.88 3.12 25.79
N LYS A 167 13.24 2.48 26.78
CA LYS A 167 12.75 3.15 28.00
C LYS A 167 13.83 3.89 28.82
N ASN A 168 15.07 3.46 28.73
CA ASN A 168 16.21 4.02 29.47
C ASN A 168 17.11 4.93 28.61
N LEU A 169 16.82 5.08 27.31
CA LEU A 169 17.63 5.90 26.43
C LEU A 169 17.46 7.38 26.77
N ASP A 170 18.51 8.19 26.68
CA ASP A 170 18.41 9.62 26.94
C ASP A 170 17.37 10.30 26.02
N ALA A 171 16.61 11.27 26.54
CA ALA A 171 15.62 12.02 25.77
C ALA A 171 16.22 12.70 24.53
N LYS A 172 17.52 13.03 24.56
CA LYS A 172 18.26 13.54 23.39
C LYS A 172 18.22 12.60 22.19
N TYR A 173 18.19 11.29 22.42
CA TYR A 173 18.25 10.26 21.38
C TYR A 173 16.95 9.48 21.21
N ILE A 174 15.92 9.72 22.02
CA ILE A 174 14.69 8.91 22.04
C ILE A 174 13.95 8.88 20.71
N TYR A 175 14.05 9.93 19.90
CA TYR A 175 13.46 10.00 18.56
C TYR A 175 14.41 9.56 17.44
N GLU A 176 15.71 9.49 17.72
CA GLU A 176 16.75 9.12 16.75
C GLU A 176 17.81 8.21 17.42
N PRO A 177 17.44 7.00 17.89
CA PRO A 177 18.32 6.14 18.68
C PRO A 177 19.56 5.71 17.90
N TRP A 178 19.50 5.66 16.57
CA TRP A 178 20.64 5.38 15.70
C TRP A 178 21.74 6.45 15.75
N LYS A 179 21.45 7.66 16.25
CA LYS A 179 22.45 8.72 16.48
C LYS A 179 23.09 8.64 17.87
N ALA A 180 22.60 7.76 18.76
CA ALA A 180 23.19 7.58 20.08
C ALA A 180 24.56 6.89 19.97
N PRO A 181 25.62 7.43 20.60
CA PRO A 181 26.90 6.74 20.72
C PRO A 181 26.74 5.35 21.34
N LEU A 182 27.61 4.40 20.96
CA LEU A 182 27.57 3.03 21.49
C LEU A 182 27.67 2.95 23.02
N GLN A 183 28.34 3.93 23.65
CA GLN A 183 28.43 4.02 25.12
C GLN A 183 27.07 4.34 25.75
N ASP A 184 26.31 5.26 25.16
CA ASP A 184 24.97 5.64 25.64
C ASP A 184 23.95 4.53 25.39
N GLN A 185 24.03 3.87 24.23
CA GLN A 185 23.26 2.65 23.93
C GLN A 185 23.51 1.56 24.99
N LYS A 186 24.79 1.25 25.27
CA LYS A 186 25.18 0.26 26.29
C LYS A 186 24.69 0.66 27.69
N LYS A 187 24.78 1.94 28.06
CA LYS A 187 24.29 2.45 29.35
C LYS A 187 22.78 2.32 29.49
N ALA A 188 22.03 2.53 28.41
CA ALA A 188 20.59 2.35 28.37
C ALA A 188 20.16 0.87 28.32
N GLY A 189 21.09 -0.05 28.02
CA GLY A 189 20.81 -1.48 27.89
C GLY A 189 20.12 -1.84 26.57
N VAL A 190 20.30 -1.02 25.53
CA VAL A 190 19.73 -1.25 24.19
C VAL A 190 20.82 -1.21 23.13
N ARG A 191 20.70 -2.02 22.08
CA ARG A 191 21.57 -1.96 20.90
C ARG A 191 20.76 -1.72 19.63
N VAL A 192 21.12 -0.68 18.89
CA VAL A 192 20.45 -0.34 17.63
C VAL A 192 21.05 -1.15 16.48
N THR A 193 20.35 -2.22 16.07
CA THR A 193 20.85 -3.17 15.06
C THR A 193 19.72 -3.99 14.43
N GLY A 194 19.98 -4.56 13.25
CA GLY A 194 19.04 -5.45 12.57
C GLY A 194 17.80 -4.74 12.00
N ASP A 195 16.86 -5.56 11.51
CA ASP A 195 15.60 -5.16 10.89
C ASP A 195 14.40 -5.23 11.85
N GLY A 196 14.55 -5.91 12.99
CA GLY A 196 13.51 -6.12 13.99
C GLY A 196 12.46 -7.18 13.61
N LEU A 197 12.56 -7.81 12.44
CA LEU A 197 11.68 -8.93 12.04
C LEU A 197 12.25 -10.28 12.49
N SER A 198 13.58 -10.38 12.56
CA SER A 198 14.30 -11.58 12.95
C SER A 198 14.47 -11.68 14.48
N GLY A 199 13.42 -12.13 15.20
CA GLY A 199 13.46 -12.70 16.56
C GLY A 199 14.49 -12.11 17.55
N GLY A 200 14.56 -10.79 17.65
CA GLY A 200 15.61 -10.10 18.42
C GLY A 200 15.46 -10.27 19.93
N ASP A 201 16.59 -10.29 20.64
CA ASP A 201 16.64 -10.20 22.09
C ASP A 201 15.94 -8.91 22.58
N GLU A 202 15.33 -8.94 23.78
CA GLU A 202 14.66 -7.78 24.42
C GLU A 202 15.56 -6.51 24.53
N ALA A 203 16.87 -6.67 24.34
CA ALA A 203 17.87 -5.60 24.38
C ALA A 203 18.20 -4.99 23.00
N THR A 204 17.41 -5.25 21.96
CA THR A 204 17.67 -4.74 20.60
C THR A 204 16.55 -3.86 20.08
N TYR A 205 16.91 -2.83 19.31
CA TYR A 205 15.99 -1.96 18.59
C TYR A 205 16.45 -1.86 17.12
N PRO A 206 15.56 -1.95 16.12
CA PRO A 206 15.94 -1.94 14.72
C PRO A 206 16.64 -0.64 14.28
N LYS A 207 17.53 -0.75 13.29
CA LYS A 207 18.03 0.43 12.56
C LYS A 207 16.91 1.01 11.68
N PRO A 208 16.90 2.33 11.39
CA PRO A 208 16.00 2.91 10.40
C PRO A 208 16.04 2.11 9.09
N MET A 209 14.87 1.80 8.54
CA MET A 209 14.76 1.02 7.31
C MET A 209 15.23 1.76 6.04
N PHE A 210 15.40 3.08 6.13
CA PHE A 210 16.00 3.93 5.11
C PHE A 210 16.44 5.27 5.71
N ASP A 211 17.22 6.05 4.96
CA ASP A 211 17.41 7.48 5.26
C ASP A 211 16.14 8.26 4.91
N PHE A 212 15.51 8.89 5.90
CA PHE A 212 14.23 9.59 5.70
C PHE A 212 14.35 10.82 4.80
N SER A 213 15.49 11.52 4.81
CA SER A 213 15.67 12.74 4.01
C SER A 213 15.77 12.41 2.53
N GLU A 214 16.58 11.42 2.18
CA GLU A 214 16.71 10.91 0.82
C GLU A 214 15.38 10.31 0.35
N ARG A 215 14.79 9.44 1.16
CA ARG A 215 13.55 8.74 0.82
C ARG A 215 12.38 9.70 0.58
N ARG A 216 12.26 10.76 1.39
CA ARG A 216 11.26 11.79 1.20
C ARG A 216 11.43 12.51 -0.15
N HIS A 217 12.66 12.76 -0.59
CA HIS A 217 12.90 13.40 -1.89
C HIS A 217 12.37 12.53 -3.03
N VAL A 218 12.71 11.24 -3.02
CA VAL A 218 12.28 10.27 -4.02
C VAL A 218 10.75 10.16 -4.09
N CYS A 219 10.09 10.05 -2.93
CA CYS A 219 8.62 10.01 -2.87
C CYS A 219 7.97 11.27 -3.45
N LEU A 220 8.52 12.45 -3.14
CA LEU A 220 7.95 13.73 -3.61
C LEU A 220 8.14 13.92 -5.12
N GLU A 221 9.24 13.45 -5.68
CA GLU A 221 9.46 13.45 -7.13
C GLU A 221 8.45 12.53 -7.84
N ALA A 222 8.27 11.31 -7.31
CA ALA A 222 7.31 10.34 -7.84
C ALA A 222 5.87 10.86 -7.75
N MET A 223 5.47 11.43 -6.61
CA MET A 223 4.18 12.13 -6.45
C MET A 223 4.04 13.28 -7.46
N GLY A 224 5.07 14.11 -7.62
CA GLY A 224 5.06 15.21 -8.58
C GLY A 224 4.91 14.73 -10.02
N LYS A 225 5.46 13.57 -10.38
CA LYS A 225 5.23 12.95 -11.69
C LYS A 225 3.79 12.45 -11.84
N ALA A 226 3.26 11.70 -10.88
CA ALA A 226 1.87 11.22 -10.91
C ALA A 226 0.85 12.39 -10.98
N TYR A 227 1.12 13.48 -10.27
CA TYR A 227 0.29 14.69 -10.31
C TYR A 227 0.33 15.41 -11.67
N ARG A 228 1.51 15.45 -12.33
CA ARG A 228 1.65 16.00 -13.68
C ARG A 228 0.96 15.14 -14.74
N VAL A 229 1.09 13.83 -14.64
CA VAL A 229 0.46 12.86 -15.56
C VAL A 229 -1.06 12.91 -15.45
N GLY A 230 -1.61 13.07 -14.26
CA GLY A 230 -3.01 13.50 -14.11
C GLY A 230 -4.08 12.41 -14.21
N LEU A 231 -3.69 11.13 -14.23
CA LEU A 231 -4.63 10.01 -14.36
C LEU A 231 -5.48 9.80 -13.09
N HIS A 232 -6.68 9.29 -13.29
CA HIS A 232 -7.60 8.84 -12.25
C HIS A 232 -7.90 7.36 -12.45
N GLY A 233 -8.41 6.71 -11.42
CA GLY A 233 -8.59 5.26 -11.37
C GLY A 233 -9.49 4.66 -12.46
N ASP A 234 -10.42 5.44 -13.01
CA ASP A 234 -11.34 5.05 -14.08
C ASP A 234 -10.79 5.31 -15.49
N ASN A 235 -9.60 5.89 -15.61
CA ASN A 235 -9.03 6.22 -16.91
C ASN A 235 -8.68 4.94 -17.67
N ALA A 236 -9.00 4.90 -18.98
CA ALA A 236 -8.72 3.74 -19.84
C ALA A 236 -7.25 3.29 -19.77
N GLN A 237 -6.30 4.23 -19.72
CA GLN A 237 -4.87 3.91 -19.64
C GLN A 237 -4.47 3.22 -18.33
N VAL A 238 -5.23 3.47 -17.26
CA VAL A 238 -5.06 2.79 -15.97
C VAL A 238 -5.62 1.37 -16.06
N LEU A 239 -6.81 1.26 -16.66
CA LEU A 239 -7.56 0.01 -16.79
C LEU A 239 -7.04 -0.94 -17.88
N ASP A 240 -6.18 -0.49 -18.79
CA ASP A 240 -5.53 -1.33 -19.81
C ASP A 240 -4.01 -1.49 -19.57
N GLY A 241 -3.48 -0.85 -18.52
CA GLY A 241 -2.07 -0.93 -18.13
C GLY A 241 -1.11 -0.06 -18.96
N THR A 242 -1.58 0.66 -19.98
CA THR A 242 -0.74 1.52 -20.85
C THR A 242 -0.19 2.75 -20.13
N TRP A 243 -0.70 3.07 -18.94
CA TRP A 243 -0.16 4.11 -18.06
C TRP A 243 1.34 3.96 -17.82
N ARG A 244 1.89 2.74 -17.89
CA ARG A 244 3.32 2.41 -17.72
C ARG A 244 4.21 3.24 -18.63
N GLU A 245 3.78 3.50 -19.86
CA GLU A 245 4.54 4.25 -20.87
C GLU A 245 4.76 5.72 -20.46
N LEU A 246 3.93 6.21 -19.52
CA LEU A 246 4.01 7.58 -18.99
C LEU A 246 5.00 7.70 -17.83
N PHE A 247 5.44 6.57 -17.25
CA PHE A 247 6.36 6.51 -16.12
C PHE A 247 7.73 5.94 -16.55
N PRO A 248 8.83 6.26 -15.86
CA PRO A 248 10.15 5.76 -16.24
C PRO A 248 10.17 4.23 -16.14
N SER A 249 11.00 3.58 -16.97
CA SER A 249 11.14 2.13 -16.95
C SER A 249 11.52 1.60 -15.55
N PRO A 250 11.15 0.35 -15.20
CA PRO A 250 11.51 -0.27 -13.93
C PRO A 250 13.03 -0.20 -13.73
N GLY A 251 13.48 0.56 -12.72
CA GLY A 251 14.91 0.76 -12.41
C GLY A 251 15.42 2.20 -12.55
N GLU A 252 14.70 3.09 -13.26
CA GLU A 252 15.06 4.51 -13.40
C GLU A 252 14.24 5.46 -12.51
N GLY A 253 13.30 4.92 -11.72
CA GLY A 253 12.51 5.69 -10.78
C GLY A 253 11.77 4.82 -9.76
N GLU A 254 11.06 5.48 -8.85
CA GLU A 254 10.29 4.84 -7.77
C GLU A 254 9.05 4.07 -8.26
N VAL A 255 8.73 4.19 -9.53
CA VAL A 255 7.54 3.60 -10.12
C VAL A 255 7.87 2.18 -10.57
N ARG A 256 7.44 1.20 -9.77
CA ARG A 256 7.38 -0.22 -10.14
C ARG A 256 5.95 -0.65 -9.83
N GLY A 257 5.37 -1.55 -10.62
CA GLY A 257 4.03 -2.02 -10.33
C GLY A 257 3.40 -2.72 -11.51
N GLU A 258 3.06 -3.99 -11.38
CA GLU A 258 2.28 -4.78 -12.35
C GLU A 258 0.77 -4.67 -12.03
N TYR A 259 0.06 -3.66 -12.56
CA TYR A 259 -1.37 -3.76 -12.84
C TYR A 259 -1.56 -4.70 -14.04
N GLU A 260 -2.02 -5.93 -13.80
CA GLU A 260 -2.53 -6.80 -14.86
C GLU A 260 -3.99 -6.48 -15.12
N THR A 261 -4.30 -6.16 -16.38
CA THR A 261 -5.66 -5.94 -16.86
C THR A 261 -5.88 -6.89 -18.02
N HIS A 262 -6.57 -8.01 -17.78
CA HIS A 262 -6.93 -8.97 -18.82
C HIS A 262 -8.05 -8.44 -19.72
N HIS A 263 -7.80 -7.35 -20.43
CA HIS A 263 -8.66 -6.88 -21.52
C HIS A 263 -7.80 -6.49 -22.72
N GLY A 264 -7.16 -7.48 -23.34
CA GLY A 264 -6.61 -7.31 -24.69
C GLY A 264 -5.41 -8.18 -25.03
N ALA A 265 -5.65 -9.45 -25.37
CA ALA A 265 -4.93 -10.21 -26.40
C ALA A 265 -5.39 -11.67 -26.37
N GLY A 266 -5.93 -12.18 -27.49
CA GLY A 266 -6.28 -13.60 -27.64
C GLY A 266 -7.62 -13.90 -28.29
N ALA A 267 -8.10 -13.07 -29.22
CA ALA A 267 -8.81 -13.63 -30.37
C ALA A 267 -7.73 -14.17 -31.31
N ASP A 268 -7.69 -15.50 -31.42
CA ASP A 268 -7.21 -16.32 -32.55
C ASP A 268 -6.45 -17.56 -32.06
N ASP A 269 -7.00 -18.72 -32.46
CA ASP A 269 -6.44 -20.07 -32.51
C ASP A 269 -5.92 -20.73 -31.22
N ALA A 270 -6.73 -21.64 -30.66
CA ALA A 270 -6.38 -23.06 -30.56
C ALA A 270 -7.55 -23.88 -29.97
N ASP A 271 -8.58 -24.13 -30.78
CA ASP A 271 -9.39 -25.35 -30.65
C ASP A 271 -8.52 -26.53 -31.07
N GLN A 272 -7.86 -27.21 -30.11
CA GLN A 272 -7.45 -28.62 -30.25
C GLN A 272 -7.54 -29.32 -28.88
N GLU A 273 -8.75 -29.75 -28.53
CA GLU A 273 -8.94 -30.88 -27.62
C GLU A 273 -8.49 -32.16 -28.35
N GLU A 274 -7.47 -32.85 -27.84
CA GLU A 274 -7.27 -34.27 -28.12
C GLU A 274 -8.17 -35.10 -27.19
N PRO A 275 -9.08 -35.95 -27.71
CA PRO A 275 -9.81 -36.90 -26.89
C PRO A 275 -9.08 -38.24 -26.81
N SER A 276 -9.03 -38.79 -25.61
CA SER A 276 -8.50 -40.12 -25.32
C SER A 276 -9.34 -41.22 -25.97
N ALA A 277 -8.64 -42.28 -26.39
CA ALA A 277 -9.18 -43.45 -27.06
C ALA A 277 -10.15 -44.25 -26.16
N GLY A 278 -11.29 -44.67 -26.73
CA GLY A 278 -12.19 -45.61 -26.05
C GLY A 278 -13.50 -45.95 -26.78
N ASP A 279 -13.40 -46.94 -27.68
CA ASP A 279 -14.44 -47.94 -28.00
C ASP A 279 -15.63 -47.62 -28.96
N LYS A 280 -15.47 -48.12 -30.20
CA LYS A 280 -16.39 -48.98 -30.97
C LYS A 280 -17.88 -48.61 -31.12
N ARG A 281 -18.24 -48.20 -32.35
CA ARG A 281 -19.03 -48.94 -33.39
C ARG A 281 -20.14 -48.11 -34.06
N HIS A 282 -20.13 -48.27 -35.39
CA HIS A 282 -21.22 -48.19 -36.38
C HIS A 282 -21.60 -46.81 -36.99
N ALA A 283 -21.39 -46.77 -38.30
CA ALA A 283 -21.80 -45.81 -39.32
C ALA A 283 -23.06 -46.36 -40.06
N PRO A 284 -23.65 -45.72 -41.12
CA PRO A 284 -23.66 -44.30 -41.56
C PRO A 284 -25.04 -43.80 -42.13
N LYS A 285 -25.02 -42.56 -42.69
CA LYS A 285 -25.84 -42.00 -43.82
C LYS A 285 -27.24 -41.42 -43.45
N ALA A 286 -27.76 -40.32 -44.01
CA ALA A 286 -27.40 -39.42 -45.13
C ALA A 286 -28.26 -38.13 -45.11
N SER A 287 -27.86 -37.13 -45.94
CA SER A 287 -28.66 -36.09 -46.66
C SER A 287 -29.37 -34.99 -45.85
N SER A 288 -29.56 -33.74 -46.29
CA SER A 288 -29.21 -32.96 -47.49
C SER A 288 -29.68 -31.51 -47.25
N GLU A 289 -28.94 -30.54 -47.78
CA GLU A 289 -29.39 -29.29 -48.42
C GLU A 289 -30.24 -28.20 -47.71
N ALA A 290 -29.74 -26.96 -47.93
CA ALA A 290 -30.44 -25.74 -48.37
C ALA A 290 -30.51 -24.55 -47.39
N ALA A 291 -29.91 -23.45 -47.84
CA ALA A 291 -29.89 -22.11 -47.28
C ALA A 291 -31.10 -21.25 -47.78
N PRO A 292 -31.08 -19.90 -47.69
CA PRO A 292 -31.46 -19.09 -46.53
C PRO A 292 -32.61 -18.12 -46.88
N LYS A 293 -33.22 -17.43 -45.89
CA LYS A 293 -33.97 -16.17 -46.16
C LYS A 293 -34.01 -15.20 -44.98
N LYS A 294 -33.67 -13.95 -45.32
CA LYS A 294 -33.81 -12.69 -44.59
C LYS A 294 -35.26 -12.41 -44.14
N GLN A 295 -35.47 -11.74 -43.01
CA GLN A 295 -35.89 -10.32 -42.91
C GLN A 295 -36.46 -9.95 -41.53
N LYS A 296 -35.94 -8.83 -41.01
CA LYS A 296 -36.62 -7.68 -40.38
C LYS A 296 -37.70 -7.92 -39.31
N LYS A 297 -37.46 -7.34 -38.14
CA LYS A 297 -38.19 -6.13 -37.73
C LYS A 297 -37.21 -5.10 -37.21
#